data_AF-A0A957JEE0-F1
#
_entry.id   AF-A0A957JEE0-F1
#
_cell.length_a   1.000
_cell.length_b   1.000
_cell.length_c   1.000
_cell.angle_alpha   90.00
_cell.angle_beta   90.00
_cell.angle_gamma   90.00
#
_symmetry.space_group_name_H-M   'P 1'
#
loop_
_entity.id
_entity.type
_entity.pdbx_description
1 polymer ?
#
loop_
_entity_poly.entity_id
_entity_poly.type
_entity_poly.pdbx_seq_one_letter_code
_entity_poly.pdbx_strand_id
1 'polypeptide(L)' 'GDAQEFLAIYPDYAAAAYDIAGSETEDGGRCWVNQFVVCLYALGDETLIIRAPYLALAETIAASFR' A
#
# COMPACT_ATOMS: atom_id res chain seq x y z
N GLY A 1 11.82 4.10 -11.72
CA GLY A 1 11.45 2.72 -12.03
C GLY A 1 9.96 2.61 -12.14
N ASP A 2 9.49 1.53 -12.75
CA ASP A 2 8.08 1.21 -13.02
C ASP A 2 7.20 1.36 -11.76
N ALA A 3 7.71 1.00 -10.59
CA ALA A 3 6.98 1.10 -9.32
C ALA A 3 6.63 2.52 -8.86
N GLN A 4 7.55 3.47 -9.01
CA GLN A 4 7.29 4.87 -8.66
C GLN A 4 6.32 5.51 -9.66
N GLU A 5 6.41 5.12 -10.93
CA GLU A 5 5.47 5.55 -11.96
C GLU A 5 4.06 4.97 -11.69
N PHE A 6 3.96 3.70 -11.29
CA PHE A 6 2.70 3.08 -10.90
C PHE A 6 2.03 3.82 -9.74
N LEU A 7 2.77 4.15 -8.67
CA LEU A 7 2.26 4.95 -7.55
C LEU A 7 1.76 6.33 -7.99
N ALA A 8 2.44 6.97 -8.94
CA ALA A 8 2.05 8.28 -9.45
C ALA A 8 0.77 8.22 -10.30
N ILE A 9 0.55 7.13 -11.05
CA ILE A 9 -0.66 6.91 -11.85
C ILE A 9 -1.83 6.46 -10.99
N TYR A 10 -1.57 5.64 -9.97
CA TYR A 10 -2.58 5.05 -9.09
C TYR A 10 -2.35 5.42 -7.61
N PRO A 11 -2.29 6.73 -7.26
CA PRO A 11 -2.01 7.17 -5.90
C PRO A 11 -3.12 6.76 -4.92
N ASP A 12 -4.32 6.51 -5.44
CA ASP A 12 -5.51 6.13 -4.70
C ASP A 12 -6.00 4.74 -5.09
N TYR A 13 -5.07 3.82 -5.35
CA TYR A 13 -5.31 2.48 -5.91
C TYR A 13 -6.53 1.75 -5.32
N ALA A 14 -6.69 1.77 -3.98
CA ALA A 14 -7.79 1.08 -3.34
C ALA A 14 -9.02 1.98 -3.06
N ALA A 15 -8.91 3.30 -3.21
CA ALA A 15 -10.01 4.22 -2.91
C ALA A 15 -11.19 4.01 -3.87
N ALA A 16 -10.94 3.84 -5.17
CA ALA A 16 -12.00 3.63 -6.16
C ALA A 16 -12.76 2.31 -5.94
N ALA A 17 -12.08 1.27 -5.42
CA ALA A 17 -12.67 -0.04 -5.21
C ALA A 17 -13.46 -0.15 -3.90
N TYR A 18 -13.05 0.60 -2.87
CA TYR A 18 -13.56 0.41 -1.51
C TYR A 18 -14.16 1.66 -0.88
N ASP A 19 -14.07 2.82 -1.53
CA ASP A 19 -14.52 4.13 -1.04
C ASP A 19 -13.92 4.47 0.34
N ILE A 20 -12.62 4.22 0.48
CA ILE A 20 -11.85 4.49 1.70
C ILE A 20 -10.74 5.48 1.35
N ALA A 21 -10.48 6.44 2.24
CA ALA A 21 -9.32 7.32 2.12
C ALA A 21 -8.04 6.58 2.52
N GLY A 22 -6.99 6.73 1.73
CA GLY A 22 -5.68 6.18 2.05
C GLY A 22 -4.92 7.08 3.02
N SER A 23 -4.10 6.47 3.87
CA SER A 23 -3.15 7.16 4.74
C SER A 23 -1.74 6.76 4.33
N GLU A 24 -0.84 7.74 4.24
CA GLU A 24 0.58 7.48 4.05
C GLU A 24 1.15 6.78 5.28
N THR A 25 2.06 5.86 5.04
CA THR A 25 2.79 5.15 6.09
C THR A 25 4.20 5.75 6.22
N GLU A 26 4.80 5.64 7.42
CA GLU A 26 6.12 6.24 7.71
C GLU A 26 7.23 5.74 6.77
N ASP A 27 7.03 4.57 6.21
CA ASP A 27 7.93 3.84 5.34
C ASP A 27 7.65 4.07 3.84
N GLY A 28 6.89 5.11 3.51
CA GLY A 28 6.70 5.62 2.14
C GLY A 28 5.65 4.90 1.31
N GLY A 29 4.83 4.05 1.95
CA GLY A 29 3.67 3.43 1.33
C GLY A 29 2.39 4.22 1.57
N ARG A 30 1.28 3.63 1.12
CA ARG A 30 -0.07 4.10 1.42
C ARG A 30 -0.97 2.94 1.74
N CYS A 31 -1.72 3.04 2.84
CA CYS A 31 -2.65 2.02 3.29
C CYS A 31 -4.08 2.55 3.36
N TRP A 32 -5.03 1.72 2.96
CA TRP A 32 -6.47 1.92 3.11
C TRP A 32 -6.98 0.94 4.16
N VAL A 33 -7.53 1.47 5.25
CA VAL A 33 -7.91 0.69 6.43
C VAL A 33 -9.42 0.81 6.66
N ASN A 34 -10.12 -0.33 6.65
CA ASN A 34 -11.50 -0.47 7.12
C ASN A 34 -11.66 -1.80 7.91
N GLN A 35 -12.64 -2.64 7.56
CA GLN A 35 -12.75 -4.03 7.99
C GLN A 35 -11.58 -4.92 7.54
N PHE A 36 -10.79 -4.49 6.55
CA PHE A 36 -9.53 -5.09 6.12
C PHE A 36 -8.52 -3.97 5.78
N VAL A 37 -7.29 -4.38 5.46
CA VAL A 37 -6.21 -3.46 5.07
C VAL A 37 -5.72 -3.81 3.68
N VAL A 38 -5.56 -2.78 2.86
CA VAL A 38 -4.80 -2.84 1.61
C VAL A 38 -3.68 -1.83 1.71
N CYS A 39 -2.44 -2.24 1.44
CA CYS A 39 -1.30 -1.33 1.38
C CYS A 39 -0.59 -1.43 0.04
N LEU A 40 -0.11 -0.30 -0.46
CA LEU A 40 0.64 -0.17 -1.69
C LEU A 40 2.00 0.47 -1.38
N TYR A 41 3.07 -0.15 -1.87
CA TYR A 41 4.44 0.32 -1.74
C TYR A 41 5.17 0.26 -3.08
N ALA A 42 6.12 1.16 -3.29
CA ALA A 42 7.18 0.99 -4.28
C ALA A 42 8.47 0.61 -3.58
N LEU A 43 9.03 -0.53 -3.96
CA LEU A 43 10.26 -1.10 -3.42
C LEU A 43 11.28 -1.23 -4.56
N GLY A 44 12.15 -0.24 -4.70
CA GLY A 44 13.06 -0.17 -5.84
C GLY A 44 12.30 -0.08 -7.16
N ASP A 45 12.39 -1.14 -7.98
CA ASP A 45 11.69 -1.25 -9.27
C ASP A 45 10.38 -2.08 -9.18
N GLU A 46 10.06 -2.66 -8.03
CA GLU A 46 8.87 -3.49 -7.84
C GLU A 46 7.74 -2.76 -7.09
N THR A 47 6.50 -3.07 -7.46
CA THR A 47 5.31 -2.61 -6.75
C THR A 47 4.81 -3.73 -5.85
N LEU A 48 4.66 -3.45 -4.56
CA LEU A 48 4.13 -4.41 -3.59
C LEU A 48 2.72 -3.99 -3.17
N ILE A 49 1.76 -4.89 -3.35
CA ILE A 49 0.37 -4.74 -2.89
C ILE A 49 0.10 -5.80 -1.84
N ILE A 50 -0.21 -5.37 -0.61
CA ILE A 50 -0.48 -6.27 0.52
C ILE A 50 -1.95 -6.16 0.88
N ARG A 51 -2.62 -7.31 1.04
CA ARG A 51 -3.95 -7.39 1.66
C ARG A 51 -3.83 -8.15 2.98
N ALA A 52 -4.32 -7.57 4.06
CA ALA A 52 -4.22 -8.14 5.40
C ALA A 52 -5.49 -7.87 6.23
N PRO A 53 -5.76 -8.66 7.28
CA PRO A 53 -6.88 -8.42 8.19
C PRO A 53 -6.70 -7.17 9.07
N TYR A 54 -5.48 -6.71 9.35
CA TYR A 54 -5.21 -5.51 10.16
C TYR A 54 -3.83 -4.92 9.83
N LEU A 55 -3.63 -3.65 10.18
CA LEU A 55 -2.49 -2.84 9.72
C LEU A 55 -1.15 -3.39 10.18
N ALA A 56 -1.03 -3.75 11.47
CA ALA A 56 0.24 -4.26 12.02
C ALA A 56 0.77 -5.51 11.27
N LEU A 57 -0.12 -6.37 10.75
CA LEU A 57 0.31 -7.51 9.92
C LEU A 57 0.76 -7.06 8.53
N ALA A 58 0.06 -6.11 7.91
CA ALA A 58 0.47 -5.55 6.63
C ALA A 58 1.87 -4.91 6.73
N GLU A 59 2.11 -4.13 7.77
CA GLU A 59 3.41 -3.50 8.06
C GLU A 59 4.51 -4.56 8.32
N THR A 60 4.19 -5.62 9.08
CA THR A 60 5.13 -6.74 9.31
C THR A 60 5.51 -7.43 8.00
N ILE A 61 4.54 -7.66 7.11
CA ILE A 61 4.80 -8.24 5.80
C ILE A 61 5.64 -7.27 4.96
N ALA A 62 5.28 -5.99 4.88
CA ALA A 62 6.03 -4.98 4.13
C ALA A 62 7.50 -4.92 4.56
N ALA A 63 7.77 -4.98 5.86
CA ALA A 63 9.13 -4.99 6.40
C ALA A 63 9.97 -6.20 5.96
N SER A 64 9.36 -7.33 5.60
CA SER A 64 10.06 -8.53 5.13
C SER A 64 10.53 -8.48 3.68
N PHE A 65 10.03 -7.51 2.89
CA PHE A 65 10.42 -7.28 1.49
C PHE A 65 11.41 -6.12 1.31
N ARG A 66 11.95 -5.61 2.42
CA ARG A 66 12.97 -4.56 2.46
C ARG A 66 14.33 -5.15 2.80
#